data_AF-A0A975LYY5-F1
#
_entry.id   AF-A0A975LYY5-F1
#
_cell.length_a   1.000
_cell.length_b   1.000
_cell.length_c   1.000
_cell.angle_alpha   90.00
_cell.angle_beta   90.00
_cell.angle_gamma   90.00
#
_symmetry.space_group_name_H-M   'P 1'
#
loop_
_entity.id
_entity.type
_entity.pdbx_description
1 polymer ?
#
loop_
_entity_poly.entity_id
_entity_poly.type
_entity_poly.pdbx_seq_one_letter_code
_entity_poly.pdbx_strand_id
1 'polypeptide(L)'
;MAGTKAGGAKAAATNKAKYGKDFYSRIGQKGGKNGTTGGFAANRELAKIAGQKGGRISRRGPATTKIPMTEESEESKIEVRVA
;
A
#
# COMPACT_ATOMS: atom_id res chain seq x y z
N MET A 1 -0.77 -18.43 -24.81
CA MET A 1 -1.01 -19.78 -24.24
C MET A 1 -1.15 -19.67 -22.73
N ALA A 2 -2.04 -20.45 -22.11
CA ALA A 2 -2.14 -20.53 -20.65
C ALA A 2 -0.81 -21.01 -20.04
N GLY A 3 -0.51 -20.62 -18.80
CA GLY A 3 0.73 -20.99 -18.10
C GLY A 3 2.02 -20.29 -18.58
N THR A 4 2.00 -19.54 -19.68
CA THR A 4 3.18 -18.80 -20.18
C THR A 4 3.25 -17.38 -19.60
N LYS A 5 4.46 -16.82 -19.49
CA LYS A 5 4.68 -15.41 -19.06
C LYS A 5 3.85 -14.43 -19.91
N ALA A 6 3.85 -14.61 -21.24
CA ALA A 6 3.09 -13.79 -22.17
C ALA A 6 1.57 -13.92 -21.95
N GLY A 7 1.08 -15.13 -21.66
CA GLY A 7 -0.32 -15.36 -21.30
C GLY A 7 -0.72 -14.66 -20.01
N GLY A 8 0.12 -14.75 -18.97
CA GLY A 8 -0.10 -14.09 -17.69
C GLY A 8 -0.14 -12.56 -17.83
N ALA A 9 0.74 -11.97 -18.64
CA ALA A 9 0.74 -10.54 -18.89
C ALA A 9 -0.57 -10.07 -19.57
N LYS A 10 -1.05 -10.81 -20.58
CA LYS A 10 -2.33 -10.52 -21.25
C LYS A 10 -3.51 -10.62 -20.28
N ALA A 11 -3.56 -11.66 -19.45
CA ALA A 11 -4.59 -11.82 -18.43
C ALA A 11 -4.59 -10.68 -17.41
N ALA A 12 -3.41 -10.25 -16.95
CA ALA A 12 -3.28 -9.12 -16.04
C ALA A 12 -3.77 -7.81 -16.66
N ALA A 13 -3.49 -7.57 -17.95
CA ALA A 13 -4.02 -6.41 -18.68
C ALA A 13 -5.55 -6.45 -18.75
N THR A 14 -6.14 -7.60 -19.10
CA THR A 14 -7.59 -7.78 -19.14
C THR A 14 -8.23 -7.57 -17.76
N ASN A 15 -7.64 -8.10 -16.69
CA ASN A 15 -8.17 -7.93 -15.34
C ASN A 15 -8.12 -6.48 -14.86
N LYS A 16 -7.04 -5.76 -15.17
CA LYS A 16 -6.93 -4.32 -14.86
C LYS A 16 -7.96 -3.50 -15.65
N ALA A 17 -8.22 -3.85 -16.91
CA ALA A 17 -9.23 -3.18 -17.72
C ALA A 17 -10.66 -3.45 -17.20
N LYS A 18 -10.96 -4.70 -16.79
CA LYS A 18 -12.30 -5.09 -16.32
C LYS A 18 -12.63 -4.60 -14.92
N TYR A 19 -11.68 -4.67 -13.99
CA TYR A 19 -11.92 -4.43 -12.56
C TYR A 19 -11.26 -3.16 -12.02
N GLY A 20 -10.56 -2.42 -12.89
CA GLY A 20 -9.87 -1.19 -12.57
C GLY A 20 -8.44 -1.38 -12.05
N LYS A 21 -7.73 -0.26 -11.92
CA LYS A 21 -6.32 -0.20 -11.53
C LYS A 21 -6.05 -0.80 -10.16
N ASP A 22 -7.00 -0.69 -9.22
CA ASP A 22 -6.82 -1.13 -7.83
C ASP A 22 -7.12 -2.61 -7.60
N PHE A 23 -7.54 -3.35 -8.63
CA PHE A 23 -7.96 -4.75 -8.49
C PHE A 23 -6.96 -5.61 -7.71
N TYR A 24 -5.69 -5.59 -8.13
CA TYR A 24 -4.63 -6.34 -7.45
C TYR A 24 -4.31 -5.81 -6.06
N SER A 25 -4.35 -4.49 -5.86
CA SER A 25 -4.12 -3.86 -4.56
C SER A 25 -5.16 -4.29 -3.54
N ARG A 26 -6.45 -4.32 -3.94
CA ARG A 26 -7.56 -4.75 -3.07
C ARG A 26 -7.45 -6.23 -2.70
N ILE A 27 -7.16 -7.10 -3.68
CA ILE A 27 -7.02 -8.54 -3.43
C ILE A 27 -5.82 -8.82 -2.51
N GLY A 28 -4.69 -8.19 -2.77
CA GLY A 28 -3.49 -8.30 -1.92
C GLY A 28 -3.76 -7.83 -0.49
N GLN A 29 -4.47 -6.72 -0.31
CA GLN A 29 -4.85 -6.25 1.03
C GLN A 29 -5.76 -7.23 1.77
N LYS A 30 -6.79 -7.78 1.10
CA LYS A 30 -7.68 -8.78 1.70
C LYS A 30 -6.91 -10.05 2.09
N GLY A 31 -6.06 -10.54 1.19
CA GLY A 31 -5.21 -11.70 1.46
C GLY A 31 -4.25 -11.48 2.62
N GLY A 32 -3.61 -10.32 2.69
CA GLY A 32 -2.69 -9.97 3.78
C GLY A 32 -3.38 -9.81 5.14
N LYS A 33 -4.63 -9.31 5.16
CA LYS A 33 -5.45 -9.23 6.39
C LYS A 33 -5.89 -10.60 6.88
N ASN A 34 -6.23 -11.50 5.96
CA ASN A 34 -6.71 -12.85 6.30
C ASN A 34 -5.56 -13.85 6.54
N GLY A 35 -4.35 -13.55 6.08
CA GLY A 35 -3.18 -14.38 6.26
C GLY A 35 -2.72 -14.39 7.72
N THR A 36 -2.75 -15.55 8.35
CA THR A 36 -2.29 -15.78 9.73
C THR A 36 -0.83 -16.23 9.81
N THR A 37 -0.16 -16.45 8.67
CA THR A 37 1.15 -17.13 8.56
C THR A 37 2.36 -16.32 9.06
N GLY A 38 2.15 -15.27 9.86
CA GLY A 38 3.23 -14.41 10.35
C GLY A 38 3.78 -13.48 9.27
N GLY A 39 4.14 -12.26 9.68
CA GLY A 39 4.60 -11.20 8.79
C GLY A 39 4.42 -9.83 9.43
N PHE A 40 4.67 -8.76 8.66
CA PHE A 40 4.60 -7.38 9.18
C PHE A 40 3.19 -6.93 9.59
N ALA A 41 2.14 -7.55 9.07
CA ALA A 41 0.76 -7.29 9.50
C ALA A 41 0.41 -7.98 10.83
N ALA A 42 0.97 -9.17 11.08
CA ALA A 42 0.70 -9.95 12.29
C ALA A 42 1.53 -9.48 13.50
N ASN A 43 2.73 -8.93 13.28
CA ASN A 43 3.58 -8.37 14.32
C ASN A 43 4.06 -6.96 13.94
N ARG A 44 3.43 -5.95 14.55
CA ARG A 44 3.75 -4.54 14.30
C ARG A 44 5.13 -4.14 14.80
N GLU A 45 5.64 -4.79 15.85
CA GLU A 45 6.99 -4.54 16.37
C GLU A 45 8.06 -5.05 15.40
N LEU A 46 7.87 -6.25 14.84
CA LEU A 46 8.73 -6.78 13.77
C LEU A 46 8.80 -5.80 12.57
N ALA A 47 7.66 -5.25 12.18
CA ALA A 47 7.57 -4.28 11.08
C ALA A 47 8.35 -2.99 11.35
N LYS A 48 8.23 -2.46 12.57
CA LYS A 48 9.00 -1.27 13.00
C LYS A 48 10.49 -1.54 12.96
N ILE A 49 10.96 -2.64 13.56
CA ILE A 49 12.40 -2.97 13.64
C ILE A 49 12.99 -3.15 12.23
N ALA A 50 12.31 -3.91 11.37
CA ALA A 50 12.76 -4.14 10.00
C ALA A 50 12.78 -2.83 9.18
N GLY A 51 11.75 -2.00 9.31
CA GLY A 51 11.66 -0.69 8.66
C GLY A 51 12.78 0.24 9.09
N GLN A 52 13.05 0.35 10.39
CA GLN A 52 14.12 1.18 10.94
C GLN A 52 15.49 0.72 10.44
N LYS A 53 15.76 -0.59 10.47
CA LYS A 53 17.03 -1.15 9.98
C LYS A 53 17.22 -0.87 8.48
N GLY A 54 16.18 -1.09 7.68
CA GLY A 54 16.21 -0.82 6.24
C GLY A 54 16.43 0.66 5.92
N GLY A 55 15.76 1.55 6.65
CA GLY A 55 15.94 2.99 6.51
C GLY A 55 17.37 3.44 6.84
N ARG A 56 17.95 2.92 7.93
CA ARG A 56 19.32 3.25 8.35
C ARG A 56 20.40 2.79 7.36
N ILE A 57 20.18 1.66 6.67
CA ILE A 57 21.11 1.12 5.68
C ILE A 57 20.94 1.79 4.30
N SER A 58 19.78 2.41 4.04
CA SER A 58 19.46 2.99 2.73
C SER A 58 20.47 4.07 2.33
N ARG A 59 20.98 3.95 1.10
CA ARG A 59 21.77 5.01 0.43
C ARG A 59 20.92 5.95 -0.42
N ARG A 60 19.67 5.55 -0.69
CA ARG A 60 18.65 6.43 -1.26
C ARG A 60 18.22 7.34 -0.13
N GLY A 61 18.55 8.62 -0.18
CA GLY A 61 18.19 9.59 0.85
C GLY A 61 16.68 9.61 1.14
N PRO A 62 16.24 10.36 2.17
CA PRO A 62 14.83 10.44 2.52
C PRO A 62 14.00 10.87 1.31
N ALA A 63 12.82 10.27 1.15
CA ALA A 63 11.91 10.65 0.08
C ALA A 63 11.44 12.09 0.30
N THR A 64 11.87 13.00 -0.58
CA THR A 64 11.39 14.39 -0.60
C THR A 64 10.07 14.43 -1.36
N THR A 65 8.96 14.10 -0.70
CA THR A 65 7.63 14.45 -1.24
C THR A 65 7.47 15.95 -1.15
N LYS A 66 7.65 16.65 -2.28
CA LYS A 66 7.22 18.04 -2.42
C LYS A 66 5.70 18.04 -2.35
N ILE A 67 5.14 18.38 -1.19
CA ILE A 67 3.71 18.65 -1.07
C ILE A 67 3.52 20.03 -1.69
N PRO A 68 2.89 20.18 -2.87
CA PRO A 68 2.46 21.50 -3.29
C PRO A 68 1.45 21.98 -2.26
N MET A 69 1.75 23.08 -1.57
CA MET A 69 0.75 23.83 -0.83
C MET A 69 -0.19 24.45 -1.87
N THR A 70 -1.15 23.67 -2.35
CA THR A 70 -2.35 24.22 -2.96
C THR A 70 -3.28 24.53 -1.80
N GLU A 71 -3.47 25.83 -1.59
CA GLU A 71 -4.44 26.43 -0.68
C GLU A 71 -5.85 25.89 -0.93
N GLU A 72 -6.67 25.92 0.12
CA GLU A 72 -8.10 25.59 0.18
C GLU A 72 -8.49 24.09 0.15
N SER A 73 -8.61 23.50 1.35
CA SER A 73 -9.69 22.55 1.63
C SER A 73 -10.48 23.07 2.83
N GLU A 74 -11.64 23.66 2.55
CA GLU A 74 -12.62 24.09 3.54
C GLU A 74 -13.02 22.93 4.47
N GLU A 75 -13.08 23.27 5.76
CA GLU A 75 -13.81 22.62 6.85
C GLU A 75 -13.61 21.12 7.11
N SER A 76 -12.73 20.82 8.07
CA SER A 76 -13.00 19.74 9.04
C SER A 76 -13.18 20.35 10.43
N LYS A 77 -14.40 20.79 10.71
CA LYS A 77 -14.85 21.20 12.05
C LYS A 77 -14.86 19.96 12.95
N ILE A 78 -13.77 19.72 13.67
CA ILE A 78 -13.72 18.72 14.73
C ILE A 78 -14.39 19.34 15.95
N GLU A 79 -15.69 19.11 16.11
CA GLU A 79 -16.35 19.29 17.40
C GLU A 79 -15.84 18.20 18.36
N VAL A 80 -14.96 18.59 19.26
CA VAL A 80 -14.60 17.79 20.44
C VAL A 80 -15.81 17.79 21.37
N ARG A 81 -16.58 16.69 21.38
CA ARG A 81 -17.50 16.40 22.48
C ARG A 81 -16.67 16.08 23.72
N VAL A 82 -16.68 16.98 24.69
CA VAL A 82 -16.30 16.70 26.08
C VAL A 82 -17.59 16.38 26.85
N ALA A 83 -17.59 15.26 27.57
CA ALA A 83 -18.47 14.99 28.70
C ALA A 83 -17.57 14.60 29.88
#